data_AF-A0A6J0DYJ0-F1
#
_entry.id   AF-A0A6J0DYJ0-F1
#
_cell.length_a   1.000
_cell.length_b   1.000
_cell.length_c   1.000
_cell.angle_alpha   90.00
_cell.angle_beta   90.00
_cell.angle_gamma   90.00
#
_symmetry.space_group_name_H-M   'P 1'
#
loop_
_entity.id
_entity.type
_entity.pdbx_description
1 polymer ?
#
loop_
_entity_poly.entity_id
_entity_poly.type
_entity_poly.pdbx_seq_one_letter_code
_entity_poly.pdbx_strand_id
1 'polypeptide(L)'
;MTPPQQPPPLRSEPATLGSAASSYSSLGLNGVPGSIWDFVSGSFSPSPSPILNSGPSASSSASPNSAELARVRRQLEEAKRKIRQWEESWQQVKQACDAWQREAQEAKERARVADSDRQLAVQRKEEVEAQVKQLQEELEGLGLSSLPGLRSLGDISDIPLPKLHSLQNQLRLDLEAVDGVIFQLRAKQCVGCQERARGTVLRPCQHRVLCELCAASTPECPYCKGQPLPW
;
A
#
# COMPACT_ATOMS: atom_id res chain seq x y z
N MET A 1 13.59 -39.82 -41.30
CA MET A 1 13.82 -38.41 -41.70
C MET A 1 13.10 -37.52 -40.68
N THR A 2 13.84 -36.61 -40.04
CA THR A 2 13.38 -35.53 -39.14
C THR A 2 12.56 -34.46 -39.91
N PRO A 3 11.90 -33.44 -39.28
CA PRO A 3 11.93 -33.00 -37.86
C PRO A 3 10.54 -32.70 -37.20
N PRO A 4 10.50 -32.28 -35.91
CA PRO A 4 9.28 -32.08 -35.12
C PRO A 4 8.78 -30.61 -35.13
N GLN A 5 7.48 -30.41 -34.84
CA GLN A 5 6.88 -29.11 -34.51
C GLN A 5 6.14 -29.17 -33.17
N GLN A 6 6.29 -28.06 -32.44
CA GLN A 6 6.01 -27.84 -31.03
C GLN A 6 4.54 -27.38 -30.81
N PRO A 7 3.89 -27.72 -29.67
CA PRO A 7 2.47 -27.45 -29.45
C PRO A 7 2.19 -26.04 -28.89
N PRO A 8 0.99 -25.45 -29.11
CA PRO A 8 0.58 -24.19 -28.48
C PRO A 8 0.01 -24.45 -27.08
N PRO A 9 0.34 -23.64 -26.04
CA PRO A 9 -0.29 -23.79 -24.74
C PRO A 9 -1.56 -22.93 -24.60
N LEU A 10 -2.44 -23.49 -23.76
CA LEU A 10 -3.82 -23.16 -23.49
C LEU A 10 -4.02 -21.87 -22.70
N ARG A 11 -5.21 -21.28 -22.88
CA ARG A 11 -5.84 -20.27 -22.02
C ARG A 11 -6.00 -20.77 -20.59
N SER A 12 -5.80 -19.86 -19.63
CA SER A 12 -6.65 -19.74 -18.43
C SER A 12 -6.49 -18.36 -17.80
N GLU A 13 -7.63 -17.69 -17.55
CA GLU A 13 -7.79 -16.54 -16.65
C GLU A 13 -7.54 -16.94 -15.18
N PRO A 14 -7.43 -15.97 -14.27
CA PRO A 14 -8.59 -15.70 -13.41
C PRO A 14 -8.94 -14.21 -13.24
N ALA A 15 -10.24 -13.99 -13.09
CA ALA A 15 -10.93 -12.74 -12.85
C ALA A 15 -10.73 -12.18 -11.43
N THR A 16 -10.65 -10.85 -11.31
CA THR A 16 -11.36 -10.07 -10.27
C THR A 16 -11.65 -8.65 -10.76
N LEU A 17 -12.95 -8.41 -10.99
CA LEU A 17 -13.75 -7.19 -11.00
C LEU A 17 -13.11 -5.86 -10.56
N GLY A 18 -13.35 -4.79 -11.34
CA GLY A 18 -13.35 -3.43 -10.81
C GLY A 18 -13.26 -2.31 -11.86
N SER A 19 -14.42 -1.86 -12.33
CA SER A 19 -14.67 -0.52 -12.92
C SER A 19 -14.30 -0.25 -14.38
N ALA A 20 -15.33 -0.48 -15.20
CA ALA A 20 -15.89 0.43 -16.20
C ALA A 20 -14.89 1.28 -17.00
N ALA A 21 -14.80 0.92 -18.28
CA ALA A 21 -14.30 1.73 -19.37
C ALA A 21 -14.62 3.22 -19.14
N SER A 22 -13.56 4.01 -18.96
CA SER A 22 -13.65 5.46 -19.08
C SER A 22 -14.12 5.73 -20.50
N SER A 23 -15.37 6.17 -20.56
CA SER A 23 -16.05 6.72 -21.73
C SER A 23 -15.06 7.50 -22.59
N TYR A 24 -14.98 7.06 -23.84
CA TYR A 24 -14.54 7.85 -24.97
C TYR A 24 -15.03 9.30 -24.80
N SER A 25 -14.12 10.20 -24.42
CA SER A 25 -14.39 11.63 -24.57
C SER A 25 -14.34 11.92 -26.06
N SER A 26 -15.52 11.81 -26.67
CA SER A 26 -15.89 12.36 -27.96
C SER A 26 -15.64 13.88 -27.92
N LEU A 27 -14.40 14.29 -28.16
CA LEU A 27 -14.10 15.61 -28.68
C LEU A 27 -14.03 15.46 -30.20
N GLY A 28 -15.20 15.62 -30.81
CA GLY A 28 -15.37 15.67 -32.26
C GLY A 28 -14.57 16.83 -32.84
N LEU A 29 -13.36 16.53 -33.30
CA LEU A 29 -12.74 17.26 -34.38
C LEU A 29 -13.04 16.48 -35.64
N ASN A 30 -14.07 16.93 -36.36
CA ASN A 30 -14.32 16.51 -37.73
C ASN A 30 -13.00 16.53 -38.51
N GLY A 31 -12.67 15.40 -39.12
CA GLY A 31 -11.45 15.21 -39.86
C GLY A 31 -11.30 16.26 -40.95
N VAL A 32 -10.25 17.08 -40.83
CA VAL A 32 -9.61 17.71 -41.96
C VAL A 32 -8.55 16.72 -42.45
N PRO A 33 -8.66 16.17 -43.67
CA PRO A 33 -7.59 15.36 -44.23
C PRO A 33 -6.49 16.31 -44.68
N GLY A 34 -5.49 16.50 -43.83
CA GLY A 34 -4.36 17.39 -44.11
C GLY A 34 -3.22 17.11 -43.15
N SER A 35 -2.42 16.10 -43.49
CA SER A 35 -1.18 15.80 -42.76
C SER A 35 -0.25 17.01 -42.89
N ILE A 36 0.19 17.55 -41.75
CA ILE A 36 1.06 18.74 -41.63
C ILE A 36 2.41 18.54 -42.39
N TRP A 37 2.73 17.31 -42.77
CA TRP A 37 3.95 16.92 -43.48
C TRP A 37 3.81 16.78 -45.00
N ASP A 38 2.63 17.07 -45.57
CA ASP A 38 2.33 16.81 -46.99
C ASP A 38 2.78 17.92 -47.95
N PHE A 39 3.85 18.64 -47.61
CA PHE A 39 4.42 19.72 -48.44
C PHE A 39 5.76 19.35 -49.10
N VAL A 40 6.32 18.17 -48.83
CA VAL A 40 7.69 17.79 -49.25
C VAL A 40 7.74 16.84 -50.46
N SER A 41 6.61 16.28 -50.91
CA SER A 41 6.59 15.32 -52.04
C SER A 41 5.98 15.86 -53.34
N GLY A 42 5.61 17.15 -53.40
CA GLY A 42 5.02 17.79 -54.58
C GLY A 42 6.05 18.41 -55.53
N SER A 43 6.62 17.60 -56.43
CA SER A 43 7.26 17.99 -57.70
C SER A 43 8.33 19.10 -57.67
N PHE A 44 9.60 18.69 -57.52
CA PHE A 44 10.69 19.40 -58.18
C PHE A 44 10.60 19.17 -59.69
N SER A 45 9.98 20.11 -60.40
CA SER A 45 10.14 20.23 -61.85
C SER A 45 10.56 21.65 -62.18
N PRO A 46 11.87 21.92 -62.37
CA PRO A 46 12.33 23.20 -62.83
C PRO A 46 12.46 23.15 -64.35
N SER A 47 11.44 23.59 -65.10
CA SER A 47 11.54 24.23 -66.41
C SER A 47 10.16 24.46 -67.01
N PRO A 48 9.90 25.68 -67.50
CA PRO A 48 9.94 25.80 -68.95
C PRO A 48 10.80 27.00 -69.37
N SER A 49 11.77 26.75 -70.25
CA SER A 49 12.37 27.81 -71.05
C SER A 49 11.26 28.49 -71.89
N PRO A 50 11.28 29.82 -72.08
CA PRO A 50 10.30 30.48 -72.91
C PRO A 50 10.64 30.21 -74.38
N ILE A 51 9.78 29.46 -75.07
CA ILE A 51 9.83 29.37 -76.54
C ILE A 51 9.29 30.70 -77.09
N LEU A 52 10.16 31.49 -77.71
CA LEU A 52 9.79 32.67 -78.49
C LEU A 52 9.07 32.20 -79.76
N ASN A 53 7.73 32.12 -79.71
CA ASN A 53 6.93 31.94 -80.91
C ASN A 53 6.56 33.32 -81.47
N SER A 54 7.31 33.75 -82.48
CA SER A 54 6.97 34.91 -83.31
C SER A 54 5.81 34.57 -84.24
N GLY A 55 4.67 35.26 -84.09
CA GLY A 55 3.50 35.17 -84.99
C GLY A 55 2.42 36.20 -84.62
N PRO A 56 1.67 36.74 -85.59
CA PRO A 56 1.62 38.17 -85.86
C PRO A 56 0.56 38.98 -85.09
N SER A 57 0.88 40.27 -84.96
CA SER A 57 0.05 41.44 -84.63
C SER A 57 -1.44 41.20 -84.37
N ALA A 58 -1.84 41.39 -83.11
CA ALA A 58 -3.15 41.90 -82.76
C ALA A 58 -2.96 43.23 -82.03
N SER A 59 -3.46 44.28 -82.67
CA SER A 59 -3.48 45.67 -82.25
C SER A 59 -4.09 45.81 -80.85
N SER A 60 -3.27 46.15 -79.86
CA SER A 60 -3.76 46.78 -78.63
C SER A 60 -2.65 47.65 -78.04
N SER A 61 -2.95 48.93 -77.94
CA SER A 61 -2.08 49.99 -77.43
C SER A 61 -1.90 49.89 -75.91
N ALA A 62 -1.30 48.80 -75.44
CA ALA A 62 -0.83 48.67 -74.07
C ALA A 62 0.69 48.45 -74.09
N SER A 63 1.43 49.44 -73.57
CA SER A 63 2.89 49.37 -73.48
C SER A 63 3.31 48.11 -72.69
N PRO A 64 4.28 47.30 -73.18
CA PRO A 64 4.65 46.00 -72.57
C PRO A 64 5.02 46.11 -71.09
N ASN A 65 5.56 47.26 -70.68
CA ASN A 65 5.89 47.59 -69.30
C ASN A 65 4.67 47.59 -68.35
N SER A 66 3.46 47.90 -68.86
CA SER A 66 2.23 47.93 -68.06
C SER A 66 1.78 46.53 -67.64
N ALA A 67 1.94 45.53 -68.52
CA ALA A 67 1.56 44.14 -68.25
C ALA A 67 2.50 43.49 -67.22
N GLU A 68 3.80 43.78 -67.30
CA GLU A 68 4.79 43.33 -66.32
C GLU A 68 4.57 43.95 -64.94
N LEU A 69 4.28 45.25 -64.88
CA LEU A 69 3.91 45.93 -63.63
C LEU A 69 2.67 45.29 -62.99
N ALA A 70 1.66 44.93 -63.79
CA ALA A 70 0.48 44.22 -63.29
C ALA A 70 0.83 42.83 -62.76
N ARG A 71 1.76 42.11 -63.39
CA ARG A 71 2.24 40.80 -62.93
C ARG A 71 2.98 40.91 -61.59
N VAL A 72 3.90 41.85 -61.45
CA VAL A 72 4.68 42.09 -60.21
C VAL A 72 3.75 42.47 -59.06
N ARG A 73 2.74 43.33 -59.30
CA ARG A 73 1.74 43.67 -58.28
C ARG A 73 0.97 42.43 -57.79
N ARG A 74 0.57 41.53 -58.69
CA ARG A 74 -0.09 40.27 -58.30
C ARG A 74 0.83 39.37 -57.49
N GLN A 75 2.11 39.26 -57.87
CA GLN A 75 3.09 38.48 -57.11
C GLN A 75 3.34 39.06 -55.71
N LEU A 76 3.34 40.39 -55.56
CA LEU A 76 3.44 41.04 -54.27
C LEU A 76 2.23 40.72 -53.37
N GLU A 77 1.00 40.82 -53.91
CA GLU A 77 -0.21 40.48 -53.15
C GLU A 77 -0.28 38.98 -52.79
N GLU A 78 0.23 38.10 -53.67
CA GLU A 78 0.40 36.68 -53.37
C GLU A 78 1.40 36.46 -52.24
N ALA A 79 2.57 37.11 -52.29
CA ALA A 79 3.56 37.02 -51.23
C ALA A 79 3.02 37.55 -49.90
N LYS A 80 2.27 38.66 -49.90
CA LYS A 80 1.61 39.21 -48.71
C LYS A 80 0.59 38.23 -48.13
N ARG A 81 -0.22 37.58 -48.97
CA ARG A 81 -1.17 36.54 -48.50
C ARG A 81 -0.44 35.35 -47.90
N LYS A 82 0.65 34.91 -48.50
CA LYS A 82 1.50 33.86 -47.93
C LYS A 82 2.05 34.30 -46.57
N ILE A 83 2.64 35.48 -46.44
CA ILE A 83 3.15 35.96 -45.14
C ILE A 83 2.07 35.88 -44.05
N ARG A 84 0.83 36.34 -44.33
CA ARG A 84 -0.27 36.23 -43.37
C ARG A 84 -0.62 34.78 -43.01
N GLN A 85 -0.66 33.89 -44.00
CA GLN A 85 -0.90 32.46 -43.76
C GLN A 85 0.20 31.84 -42.90
N TRP A 86 1.46 32.23 -43.11
CA TRP A 86 2.60 31.77 -42.33
C TRP A 86 2.54 32.32 -40.90
N GLU A 87 2.13 33.58 -40.72
CA GLU A 87 1.91 34.19 -39.40
C GLU A 87 0.81 33.46 -38.62
N GLU A 88 -0.32 33.15 -39.26
CA GLU A 88 -1.41 32.39 -38.67
C GLU A 88 -0.98 30.97 -38.30
N SER A 89 -0.28 30.28 -39.20
CA SER A 89 0.23 28.91 -38.96
C SER A 89 1.24 28.89 -37.82
N TRP A 90 2.14 29.88 -37.76
CA TRP A 90 3.08 30.05 -36.66
C TRP A 90 2.36 30.28 -35.34
N GLN A 91 1.32 31.12 -35.33
CA GLN A 91 0.54 31.40 -34.13
C GLN A 91 -0.17 30.14 -33.61
N GLN A 92 -0.69 29.30 -34.50
CA GLN A 92 -1.29 28.01 -34.13
C GLN A 92 -0.26 27.06 -33.50
N VAL A 93 0.93 26.91 -34.10
CA VAL A 93 2.01 26.09 -33.54
C VAL A 93 2.42 26.60 -32.17
N LYS A 94 2.58 27.92 -32.02
CA LYS A 94 2.91 28.54 -30.73
C LYS A 94 1.86 28.23 -29.67
N GLN A 95 0.57 28.36 -30.01
CA GLN A 95 -0.52 28.03 -29.07
C GLN A 95 -0.51 26.55 -28.67
N ALA A 96 -0.22 25.64 -29.61
CA ALA A 96 -0.09 24.21 -29.31
C ALA A 96 1.10 23.94 -28.37
N CYS A 97 2.25 24.58 -28.60
CA CYS A 97 3.40 24.50 -27.71
C CYS A 97 3.06 25.03 -26.30
N ASP A 98 2.40 26.19 -26.21
CA ASP A 98 1.99 26.79 -24.93
C ASP A 98 0.98 25.90 -24.19
N ALA A 99 0.10 25.20 -24.92
CA ALA A 99 -0.84 24.24 -24.34
C ALA A 99 -0.13 23.00 -23.79
N TRP A 100 0.74 22.36 -24.58
CA TRP A 100 1.51 21.20 -24.13
C TRP A 100 2.46 21.53 -22.99
N GLN A 101 3.03 22.74 -22.97
CA GLN A 101 3.87 23.19 -21.86
C GLN A 101 3.07 23.32 -20.56
N ARG A 102 1.83 23.84 -20.62
CA ARG A 102 0.94 23.87 -19.46
C ARG A 102 0.57 22.46 -19.01
N GLU A 103 0.17 21.59 -19.92
CA GLU A 103 -0.19 20.20 -19.60
C GLU A 103 0.99 19.44 -18.98
N ALA A 104 2.21 19.63 -19.49
CA ALA A 104 3.42 19.05 -18.92
C ALA A 104 3.69 19.58 -17.50
N GLN A 105 3.49 20.88 -17.25
CA GLN A 105 3.65 21.47 -15.93
C GLN A 105 2.58 20.99 -14.95
N GLU A 106 1.32 20.88 -15.39
CA GLU A 106 0.24 20.31 -14.59
C GLU A 106 0.48 18.83 -14.27
N ALA A 107 1.00 18.06 -15.22
CA ALA A 107 1.38 16.67 -15.01
C ALA A 107 2.52 16.56 -13.98
N LYS A 108 3.51 17.46 -14.04
CA LYS A 108 4.59 17.53 -13.06
C LYS A 108 4.09 17.86 -11.66
N GLU A 109 3.21 18.85 -11.51
CA GLU A 109 2.63 19.17 -10.20
C GLU A 109 1.76 18.04 -9.68
N ARG A 110 0.97 17.37 -10.54
CA ARG A 110 0.19 16.19 -10.17
C ARG A 110 1.07 15.04 -9.68
N ALA A 111 2.19 14.79 -10.34
CA ALA A 111 3.18 13.81 -9.90
C ALA A 111 3.77 14.20 -8.53
N ARG A 112 4.12 15.48 -8.33
CA ARG A 112 4.64 15.98 -7.05
C ARG A 112 3.65 15.79 -5.90
N VAL A 113 2.37 16.05 -6.13
CA VAL A 113 1.30 15.83 -5.13
C VAL A 113 1.15 14.34 -4.83
N ALA A 114 1.11 13.50 -5.87
CA ALA A 114 1.03 12.05 -5.68
C ALA A 114 2.23 11.50 -4.89
N ASP A 115 3.43 12.04 -5.12
CA ASP A 115 4.63 11.68 -4.36
C ASP A 115 4.54 12.11 -2.88
N SER A 116 4.03 13.32 -2.58
CA SER A 116 3.83 13.74 -1.20
C SER A 116 2.77 12.90 -0.48
N ASP A 117 1.69 12.54 -1.17
CA ASP A 117 0.64 11.69 -0.60
C ASP A 117 1.15 10.28 -0.32
N ARG A 118 1.97 9.73 -1.23
CA ARG A 118 2.65 8.45 -1.04
C ARG A 118 3.58 8.49 0.17
N GLN A 119 4.36 9.56 0.33
CA GLN A 119 5.25 9.72 1.50
C GLN A 119 4.45 9.75 2.80
N LEU A 120 3.34 10.49 2.85
CA LEU A 120 2.48 10.54 4.03
C LEU A 120 1.88 9.17 4.34
N ALA A 121 1.44 8.42 3.32
CA ALA A 121 0.92 7.08 3.50
C ALA A 121 1.99 6.11 4.06
N VAL A 122 3.24 6.22 3.57
CA VAL A 122 4.38 5.44 4.09
C VAL A 122 4.67 5.80 5.55
N GLN A 123 4.71 7.08 5.90
CA GLN A 123 4.94 7.50 7.29
C GLN A 123 3.87 6.94 8.23
N ARG A 124 2.58 7.03 7.85
CA ARG A 124 1.48 6.44 8.65
C ARG A 124 1.62 4.93 8.78
N LYS A 125 2.03 4.24 7.71
CA LYS A 125 2.30 2.81 7.76
C LYS A 125 3.44 2.51 8.74
N GLU A 126 4.54 3.23 8.68
CA GLU A 126 5.69 3.06 9.58
C GLU A 126 5.30 3.33 11.04
N GLU A 127 4.50 4.36 11.32
CA GLU A 127 3.97 4.66 12.66
C GLU A 127 3.12 3.50 13.21
N VAL A 128 2.22 2.95 12.40
CA VAL A 128 1.39 1.80 12.79
C VAL A 128 2.23 0.54 12.94
N GLU A 129 3.19 0.29 12.05
CA GLU A 129 4.12 -0.84 12.16
C GLU A 129 4.97 -0.75 13.44
N ALA A 130 5.41 0.45 13.82
CA ALA A 130 6.11 0.68 15.08
C ALA A 130 5.21 0.40 16.29
N GLN A 131 3.95 0.85 16.28
CA GLN A 131 2.98 0.55 17.34
C GLN A 131 2.70 -0.95 17.45
N VAL A 132 2.53 -1.65 16.32
CA VAL A 132 2.34 -3.10 16.30
C VAL A 132 3.56 -3.80 16.89
N LYS A 133 4.77 -3.38 16.52
CA LYS A 133 6.01 -3.95 17.07
C LYS A 133 6.11 -3.71 18.57
N GLN A 134 5.80 -2.51 19.06
CA GLN A 134 5.77 -2.21 20.49
C GLN A 134 4.77 -3.10 21.23
N LEU A 135 3.55 -3.24 20.71
CA LEU A 135 2.53 -4.10 21.32
C LEU A 135 2.94 -5.59 21.30
N GLN A 136 3.66 -6.03 20.26
CA GLN A 136 4.24 -7.37 20.21
C GLN A 136 5.31 -7.56 21.30
N GLU A 137 6.20 -6.59 21.48
CA GLU A 137 7.23 -6.63 22.53
C GLU A 137 6.59 -6.60 23.94
N GLU A 138 5.55 -5.80 24.15
CA GLU A 138 4.77 -5.77 25.41
C GLU A 138 4.08 -7.11 25.67
N LEU A 139 3.49 -7.74 24.63
CA LEU A 139 2.88 -9.06 24.72
C LEU A 139 3.90 -10.15 25.10
N GLU A 140 5.10 -10.07 24.54
CA GLU A 140 6.21 -10.96 24.86
C GLU A 140 6.72 -10.73 26.28
N GLY A 141 6.81 -9.47 26.72
CA GLY A 141 7.25 -9.07 28.07
C GLY A 141 6.25 -9.42 29.18
N LEU A 142 4.95 -9.43 28.89
CA LEU A 142 3.90 -9.91 29.79
C LEU A 142 3.90 -11.44 29.96
N GLY A 143 4.82 -12.16 29.31
CA GLY A 143 4.98 -13.60 29.50
C GLY A 143 3.87 -14.43 28.88
N LEU A 144 3.06 -13.89 27.97
CA LEU A 144 2.18 -14.71 27.11
C LEU A 144 2.99 -15.57 26.11
N SER A 145 4.30 -15.37 26.08
CA SER A 145 5.32 -16.24 25.51
C SER A 145 5.78 -17.39 26.43
N SER A 146 5.63 -17.26 27.77
CA SER A 146 6.03 -18.28 28.75
C SER A 146 5.01 -19.42 28.91
N LEU A 147 3.79 -19.22 28.39
CA LEU A 147 2.78 -20.26 28.22
C LEU A 147 2.66 -20.62 26.72
N PRO A 148 3.58 -21.44 26.17
CA PRO A 148 3.51 -21.89 24.79
C PRO A 148 2.29 -22.81 24.58
N GLY A 149 1.13 -22.22 24.27
CA GLY A 149 -0.09 -22.97 23.98
C GLY A 149 -1.40 -22.23 24.22
N LEU A 150 -1.38 -21.08 24.89
CA LEU A 150 -2.61 -20.32 25.24
C LEU A 150 -2.75 -18.99 24.49
N ARG A 151 -2.02 -18.76 23.39
CA ARG A 151 -2.22 -17.54 22.58
C ARG A 151 -3.60 -17.48 21.90
N SER A 152 -4.30 -18.61 21.81
CA SER A 152 -5.71 -18.70 21.46
C SER A 152 -6.14 -20.13 21.76
N LEU A 153 -7.06 -20.34 22.70
CA LEU A 153 -7.68 -21.66 22.92
C LEU A 153 -8.40 -22.19 21.66
N GLY A 154 -8.57 -21.35 20.63
CA GLY A 154 -9.10 -21.73 19.32
C GLY A 154 -8.12 -22.51 18.43
N ASP A 155 -6.80 -22.43 18.64
CA ASP A 155 -5.81 -23.05 17.75
C ASP A 155 -5.32 -24.42 18.25
N ILE A 156 -5.85 -24.93 19.36
CA ILE A 156 -5.41 -26.19 19.99
C ILE A 156 -5.59 -27.38 19.04
N SER A 157 -6.61 -27.34 18.17
CA SER A 157 -6.86 -28.36 17.15
C SER A 157 -5.80 -28.43 16.04
N ASP A 158 -5.05 -27.35 15.81
CA ASP A 158 -4.03 -27.27 14.75
C ASP A 158 -2.62 -27.59 15.27
N ILE A 159 -2.46 -27.76 16.59
CA ILE A 159 -1.17 -28.07 17.22
C ILE A 159 -0.87 -29.56 17.04
N PRO A 160 0.34 -29.95 16.55
CA PRO A 160 0.73 -31.34 16.45
C PRO A 160 0.65 -32.08 17.79
N LEU A 161 0.11 -33.30 17.77
CA LEU A 161 -0.09 -34.15 18.95
C LEU A 161 1.13 -34.27 19.90
N PRO A 162 2.38 -34.41 19.42
CA PRO A 162 3.54 -34.45 20.32
C PRO A 162 3.71 -33.17 21.16
N LYS A 163 3.39 -32.02 20.57
CA LYS A 163 3.49 -30.72 21.24
C LYS A 163 2.34 -30.53 22.24
N LEU A 164 1.15 -31.06 21.94
CA LEU A 164 0.03 -31.15 22.88
C LEU A 164 0.39 -32.02 24.10
N HIS A 165 1.02 -33.18 23.92
CA HIS A 165 1.49 -34.00 25.03
C HIS A 165 2.57 -33.31 25.88
N SER A 166 3.50 -32.61 25.23
CA SER A 166 4.50 -31.81 25.94
C SER A 166 3.83 -30.72 26.80
N LEU A 167 2.83 -30.03 26.26
CA LEU A 167 2.06 -29.01 26.97
C LEU A 167 1.26 -29.62 28.13
N GLN A 168 0.60 -30.75 27.91
CA GLN A 168 -0.14 -31.47 28.94
C GLN A 168 0.77 -31.85 30.13
N ASN A 169 1.97 -32.37 29.86
CA ASN A 169 2.92 -32.71 30.90
C ASN A 169 3.43 -31.47 31.65
N GLN A 170 3.71 -30.38 30.94
CA GLN A 170 4.15 -29.13 31.55
C GLN A 170 3.08 -28.57 32.50
N LEU A 171 1.83 -28.48 32.05
CA LEU A 171 0.71 -28.00 32.88
C LEU A 171 0.52 -28.86 34.14
N ARG A 172 0.74 -30.19 34.03
CA ARG A 172 0.66 -31.06 35.19
C ARG A 172 1.76 -30.74 36.23
N LEU A 173 2.99 -30.55 35.78
CA LEU A 173 4.11 -30.16 36.66
C LEU A 173 3.89 -28.79 37.29
N ASP A 174 3.37 -27.83 36.53
CA ASP A 174 3.08 -26.48 37.02
C ASP A 174 1.99 -26.51 38.09
N LEU A 175 0.94 -27.32 37.91
CA LEU A 175 -0.10 -27.53 38.92
C LEU A 175 0.46 -28.19 40.18
N GLU A 176 1.29 -29.24 40.04
CA GLU A 176 1.96 -29.87 41.17
C GLU A 176 2.85 -28.88 41.96
N ALA A 177 3.54 -27.98 41.27
CA ALA A 177 4.36 -26.94 41.89
C ALA A 177 3.48 -25.93 42.66
N VAL A 178 2.38 -25.47 42.08
CA VAL A 178 1.40 -24.58 42.73
C VAL A 178 0.81 -25.25 43.97
N ASP A 179 0.39 -26.51 43.86
CA ASP A 179 -0.12 -27.28 44.98
C ASP A 179 0.92 -27.44 46.10
N GLY A 180 2.19 -27.65 45.73
CA GLY A 180 3.31 -27.67 46.67
C GLY A 180 3.45 -26.35 47.44
N VAL A 181 3.37 -25.21 46.74
CA VAL A 181 3.41 -23.87 47.37
C VAL A 181 2.20 -23.64 48.27
N ILE A 182 1.00 -24.00 47.81
CA ILE A 182 -0.24 -23.92 48.60
C ILE A 182 -0.11 -24.75 49.88
N PHE A 183 0.39 -25.99 49.77
CA PHE A 183 0.61 -26.86 50.92
C PHE A 183 1.60 -26.24 51.91
N GLN A 184 2.72 -25.70 51.44
CA GLN A 184 3.70 -25.03 52.30
C GLN A 184 3.13 -23.77 52.98
N LEU A 185 2.32 -22.98 52.27
CA LEU A 185 1.65 -21.81 52.83
C LEU A 185 0.63 -22.21 53.90
N ARG A 186 -0.24 -23.19 53.61
CA ARG A 186 -1.21 -23.74 54.57
C ARG A 186 -0.54 -24.34 55.79
N ALA A 187 0.59 -25.03 55.61
CA ALA A 187 1.35 -25.58 56.73
C ALA A 187 1.84 -24.49 57.69
N LYS A 188 2.07 -23.25 57.23
CA LYS A 188 2.53 -22.13 58.08
C LYS A 188 1.39 -21.29 58.64
N GLN A 189 0.15 -21.52 58.23
CA GLN A 189 -1.02 -20.78 58.67
C GLN A 189 -1.58 -21.29 60.01
N CYS A 190 -2.35 -20.42 60.66
CA CYS A 190 -3.12 -20.70 61.86
C CYS A 190 -4.23 -21.70 61.54
N VAL A 191 -4.32 -22.77 62.33
CA VAL A 191 -5.35 -23.81 62.13
C VAL A 191 -6.76 -23.29 62.41
N GLY A 192 -6.91 -22.25 63.25
CA GLY A 192 -8.21 -21.67 63.60
C GLY A 192 -8.80 -20.79 62.50
N CYS A 193 -8.03 -19.81 61.99
CA CYS A 193 -8.54 -18.85 61.01
C CYS A 193 -8.03 -19.06 59.58
N GLN A 194 -6.99 -19.88 59.36
CA GLN A 194 -6.36 -20.15 58.06
C GLN A 194 -5.83 -18.93 57.28
N GLU A 195 -5.96 -17.73 57.83
CA GLU A 195 -5.56 -16.48 57.19
C GLU A 195 -4.20 -15.96 57.67
N ARG A 196 -3.90 -16.12 58.97
CA ARG A 196 -2.69 -15.56 59.62
C ARG A 196 -1.65 -16.66 59.88
N ALA A 197 -0.38 -16.30 59.91
CA ALA A 197 0.68 -17.25 60.28
C ALA A 197 0.51 -17.75 61.72
N ARG A 198 0.82 -19.03 61.97
CA ARG A 198 0.87 -19.59 63.32
C ARG A 198 2.04 -18.98 64.08
N GLY A 199 1.75 -18.41 65.26
CA GLY A 199 2.66 -17.52 65.97
C GLY A 199 2.91 -17.93 67.41
N THR A 200 1.88 -18.44 68.08
CA THR A 200 1.82 -18.54 69.54
C THR A 200 1.97 -19.98 70.02
N VAL A 201 2.77 -20.16 71.06
CA VAL A 201 2.97 -21.46 71.73
C VAL A 201 1.88 -21.65 72.79
N LEU A 202 1.03 -22.66 72.61
CA LEU A 202 -0.05 -22.97 73.56
C LEU A 202 0.50 -23.78 74.74
N ARG A 203 0.18 -23.40 75.98
CA ARG A 203 0.56 -24.14 77.19
C ARG A 203 -0.62 -24.97 77.73
N PRO A 204 -0.38 -26.16 78.31
CA PRO A 204 0.91 -26.78 78.65
C PRO A 204 1.57 -27.59 77.53
N CYS A 205 0.85 -27.88 76.42
CA CYS A 205 1.29 -28.81 75.38
C CYS A 205 2.40 -28.31 74.43
N GLN A 206 2.78 -27.03 74.51
CA GLN A 206 3.83 -26.38 73.72
C GLN A 206 3.62 -26.40 72.19
N HIS A 207 2.41 -26.67 71.70
CA HIS A 207 2.11 -26.66 70.27
C HIS A 207 1.95 -25.24 69.70
N ARG A 208 2.54 -24.99 68.53
CA ARG A 208 2.47 -23.70 67.80
C ARG A 208 1.56 -23.79 66.57
N VAL A 209 0.25 -23.90 66.83
CA VAL A 209 -0.77 -24.16 65.79
C VAL A 209 -1.75 -23.00 65.56
N LEU A 210 -1.78 -22.01 66.45
CA LEU A 210 -2.67 -20.84 66.35
C LEU A 210 -1.87 -19.54 66.14
N CYS A 211 -2.50 -18.52 65.55
CA CYS A 211 -2.02 -17.14 65.57
C CYS A 211 -2.36 -16.50 66.93
N GLU A 212 -1.74 -15.36 67.21
CA GLU A 212 -1.87 -14.65 68.49
C GLU A 212 -3.32 -14.33 68.86
N LEU A 213 -4.11 -13.90 67.87
CA LEU A 213 -5.52 -13.57 68.08
C LEU A 213 -6.38 -14.81 68.39
N CYS A 214 -6.20 -15.89 67.63
CA CYS A 214 -6.94 -17.14 67.87
C CYS A 214 -6.53 -17.80 69.20
N ALA A 215 -5.25 -17.71 69.58
CA ALA A 215 -4.76 -18.23 70.86
C ALA A 215 -5.34 -17.46 72.06
N ALA A 216 -5.58 -16.15 71.91
CA ALA A 216 -6.20 -15.32 72.94
C ALA A 216 -7.70 -15.60 73.09
N SER A 217 -8.40 -15.94 71.99
CA SER A 217 -9.84 -16.23 72.00
C SER A 217 -10.18 -17.65 72.47
N THR A 218 -9.31 -18.63 72.22
CA THR A 218 -9.54 -20.03 72.60
C THR A 218 -8.19 -20.69 72.91
N PRO A 219 -7.79 -20.81 74.18
CA PRO A 219 -6.45 -21.28 74.56
C PRO A 219 -6.26 -22.80 74.46
N GLU A 220 -7.32 -23.55 74.15
CA GLU A 220 -7.25 -25.00 74.01
C GLU A 220 -6.58 -25.40 72.69
N CYS A 221 -5.63 -26.33 72.76
CA CYS A 221 -4.90 -26.77 71.58
C CYS A 221 -5.75 -27.70 70.70
N PRO A 222 -6.08 -27.32 69.45
CA PRO A 222 -6.86 -28.15 68.55
C PRO A 222 -6.15 -29.46 68.19
N TYR A 223 -4.81 -29.47 68.23
CA TYR A 223 -4.02 -30.67 67.97
C TYR A 223 -4.17 -31.71 69.10
N CYS A 224 -4.14 -31.27 70.37
CA CYS A 224 -4.35 -32.16 71.52
C CYS A 224 -5.78 -32.69 71.61
N LYS A 225 -6.78 -31.93 71.15
CA LYS A 225 -8.17 -32.40 71.09
C LYS A 225 -8.40 -33.49 70.04
N GLY A 226 -7.59 -33.51 68.98
CA GLY A 226 -7.73 -34.44 67.87
C GLY A 226 -6.94 -35.75 68.01
N GLN A 227 -6.11 -35.90 69.04
CA GLN A 227 -5.40 -37.16 69.28
C GLN A 227 -6.31 -38.18 69.98
N PRO A 228 -6.44 -39.41 69.46
CA PRO A 228 -7.01 -40.52 70.23
C PRO A 228 -6.18 -40.70 71.49
N LEU A 229 -6.84 -40.75 72.65
CA LEU A 229 -6.16 -41.06 73.90
C LEU A 229 -5.44 -42.42 73.74
N PRO A 230 -4.14 -42.52 74.07
CA PRO A 230 -3.50 -43.82 74.16
C PRO A 230 -4.17 -44.59 75.30
N TRP A 231 -4.62 -45.80 74.98
CA TRP A 231 -5.11 -46.79 75.95
C TRP A 231 -3.95 -47.36 76.78
#